data_AF-A0A183UYW1-F1
#
_entry.id   AF-A0A183UYW1-F1
#
_cell.length_a   1.000
_cell.length_b   1.000
_cell.length_c   1.000
_cell.angle_alpha   90.00
_cell.angle_beta   90.00
_cell.angle_gamma   90.00
#
_symmetry.space_group_name_H-M   'P 1'
#
loop_
_entity.id
_entity.type
_entity.pdbx_description
1 polymer ?
#
loop_
_entity_poly.entity_id
_entity_poly.type
_entity_poly.pdbx_seq_one_letter_code
_entity_poly.pdbx_strand_id
1 'polypeptide(L)'
;MHIGKKRRSRSLPKAARNATVNSFADIQPQFVTFLYENKNITLNSVFAKFEESTGAKREHLAYAVVGIIAFYLIIGQCAELLCNLIGFAYPAYASVKAIRTPEKDDDMQWLTYWTVFAFFSLLDFFAHAIMDVVPLYWLAKVIFLLYLALPQTFGATKIYIYYVDPAKQGAAGRRELPRAASNTTINTFSDVHPQLLAFLYDKQNTMLNSPLTKFEEVTGAKREQLAYVVVGFLSLYLIIGECAQLVCNLIGFAYPAYASVKAIRTVEKDDDTQWLTYWTVFAFFSLLDFFAHVIMDVVPLYWLAKVIFLLYLSLPQTFGAAKLYVYYVDPAITKFDETLAKKSKELLQ
;
A
#
# COMPACT_ATOMS: atom_id res chain seq x y z
N MET A 1 1.08 -36.59 -34.47
CA MET A 1 1.41 -36.45 -33.04
C MET A 1 1.26 -34.97 -32.65
N HIS A 2 0.05 -34.57 -32.22
CA HIS A 2 -0.21 -33.21 -31.72
C HIS A 2 -0.40 -33.29 -30.20
N ILE A 3 0.63 -32.87 -29.46
CA ILE A 3 0.58 -32.77 -28.00
C ILE A 3 -0.13 -31.45 -27.69
N GLY A 4 -1.46 -31.51 -27.53
CA GLY A 4 -2.25 -30.42 -26.97
C GLY A 4 -1.84 -30.18 -25.53
N LYS A 5 -1.09 -29.11 -25.26
CA LYS A 5 -0.91 -28.58 -23.89
C LYS A 5 -2.29 -28.19 -23.35
N LYS A 6 -2.91 -29.05 -22.53
CA LYS A 6 -4.05 -28.67 -21.68
C LYS A 6 -3.61 -27.51 -20.79
N ARG A 7 -4.02 -26.28 -21.11
CA ARG A 7 -3.98 -25.15 -20.18
C ARG A 7 -4.81 -25.56 -18.96
N ARG A 8 -4.17 -25.90 -17.84
CA ARG A 8 -4.86 -26.02 -16.55
C ARG A 8 -5.55 -24.67 -16.31
N SER A 9 -6.88 -24.67 -16.22
CA SER A 9 -7.64 -23.47 -15.87
C SER A 9 -7.19 -23.01 -14.49
N ARG A 10 -6.63 -21.80 -14.42
CA ARG A 10 -6.19 -21.19 -13.16
C ARG A 10 -7.43 -20.92 -12.31
N SER A 11 -7.65 -21.70 -11.25
CA SER A 11 -8.80 -21.51 -10.37
C SER A 11 -8.53 -20.37 -9.40
N LEU A 12 -9.43 -19.38 -9.37
CA LEU A 12 -9.42 -18.31 -8.37
C LEU A 12 -9.51 -18.89 -6.93
N PRO A 13 -8.88 -18.24 -5.94
CA PRO A 13 -9.10 -18.56 -4.52
C PRO A 13 -10.59 -18.61 -4.19
N LYS A 14 -10.98 -19.39 -3.16
CA LYS A 14 -12.39 -19.48 -2.75
C LYS A 14 -13.00 -18.09 -2.51
N ALA A 15 -12.26 -17.18 -1.88
CA ALA A 15 -12.68 -15.80 -1.67
C ALA A 15 -13.00 -15.04 -2.97
N ALA A 16 -12.08 -15.06 -3.95
CA ALA A 16 -12.27 -14.34 -5.23
C ALA A 16 -13.35 -14.96 -6.15
N ARG A 17 -13.85 -16.17 -5.85
CA ARG A 17 -15.04 -16.74 -6.51
C ARG A 17 -16.35 -16.17 -5.97
N ASN A 18 -16.33 -15.53 -4.82
CA ASN A 18 -17.48 -14.86 -4.21
C ASN A 18 -17.57 -13.39 -4.66
N ALA A 19 -16.80 -12.98 -5.66
CA ALA A 19 -16.90 -11.65 -6.25
C ALA A 19 -18.33 -11.43 -6.75
N THR A 20 -18.98 -10.41 -6.22
CA THR A 20 -20.33 -10.04 -6.63
C THR A 20 -20.28 -9.22 -7.92
N VAL A 21 -19.27 -8.36 -8.12
CA VAL A 21 -19.06 -7.61 -9.39
C VAL A 21 -18.11 -8.37 -10.31
N ASN A 22 -18.64 -8.94 -11.39
CA ASN A 22 -17.84 -9.60 -12.43
C ASN A 22 -17.90 -8.90 -13.79
N SER A 23 -18.90 -8.02 -13.98
CA SER A 23 -19.13 -7.26 -15.21
C SER A 23 -19.68 -5.87 -14.90
N PHE A 24 -19.68 -4.98 -15.90
CA PHE A 24 -20.27 -3.64 -15.77
C PHE A 24 -21.77 -3.68 -15.43
N ALA A 25 -22.49 -4.72 -15.85
CA ALA A 25 -23.91 -4.88 -15.54
C ALA A 25 -24.18 -5.11 -14.04
N ASP A 26 -23.19 -5.63 -13.31
CA ASP A 26 -23.34 -5.94 -11.87
C ASP A 26 -23.14 -4.71 -10.98
N ILE A 27 -22.53 -3.65 -11.51
CA ILE A 27 -22.15 -2.45 -10.74
C ILE A 27 -23.39 -1.72 -10.23
N GLN A 28 -24.35 -1.43 -11.11
CA GLN A 28 -25.52 -0.64 -10.75
C GLN A 28 -26.41 -1.36 -9.71
N PRO A 29 -26.78 -2.65 -9.88
CA PRO A 29 -27.60 -3.34 -8.90
C PRO A 29 -26.94 -3.43 -7.52
N GLN A 30 -25.62 -3.65 -7.48
CA GLN A 30 -24.89 -3.69 -6.21
C GLN A 30 -24.74 -2.33 -5.56
N PHE A 31 -24.52 -1.29 -6.37
CA PHE A 31 -24.49 0.07 -5.86
C PHE A 31 -25.83 0.44 -5.23
N VAL A 32 -26.94 0.15 -5.91
CA VAL A 32 -28.29 0.35 -5.35
C VAL A 32 -28.48 -0.48 -4.07
N THR A 33 -28.11 -1.76 -4.09
CA THR A 33 -28.19 -2.61 -2.88
C THR A 33 -27.45 -1.99 -1.70
N PHE A 34 -26.25 -1.46 -1.92
CA PHE A 34 -25.46 -0.74 -0.92
C PHE A 34 -26.16 0.54 -0.41
N LEU A 35 -26.76 1.34 -1.30
CA LEU A 35 -27.47 2.57 -0.91
C LEU A 35 -28.71 2.34 -0.03
N TYR A 36 -29.30 1.15 -0.12
CA TYR A 36 -30.46 0.74 0.68
C TYR A 36 -30.08 -0.18 1.85
N GLU A 37 -28.81 -0.57 1.97
CA GLU A 37 -28.36 -1.41 3.06
C GLU A 37 -28.32 -0.60 4.37
N ASN A 38 -29.09 -1.02 5.38
CA ASN A 38 -29.24 -0.24 6.61
C ASN A 38 -28.06 -0.36 7.60
N LYS A 39 -26.84 -0.59 7.10
CA LYS A 39 -25.63 -0.74 7.92
C LYS A 39 -25.07 0.60 8.40
N ASN A 40 -25.27 1.68 7.65
CA ASN A 40 -24.73 3.01 7.98
C ASN A 40 -25.86 4.02 8.23
N ILE A 41 -26.22 4.16 9.50
CA ILE A 41 -27.30 5.05 9.96
C ILE A 41 -27.05 6.51 9.54
N THR A 42 -25.80 6.98 9.62
CA THR A 42 -25.45 8.35 9.22
C THR A 42 -25.75 8.57 7.74
N LEU A 43 -25.29 7.67 6.88
CA LEU A 43 -25.53 7.77 5.44
C LEU A 43 -27.04 7.68 5.11
N ASN A 44 -27.76 6.77 5.76
CA ASN A 44 -29.21 6.65 5.58
C ASN A 44 -29.98 7.88 6.05
N SER A 45 -29.52 8.54 7.12
CA SER A 45 -30.12 9.81 7.56
C SER A 45 -29.96 10.92 6.52
N VAL A 46 -28.82 10.97 5.82
CA VAL A 46 -28.57 11.95 4.74
C VAL A 46 -29.49 11.65 3.56
N PHE A 47 -29.61 10.38 3.17
CA PHE A 47 -30.51 9.97 2.10
C PHE A 47 -31.97 10.25 2.44
N ALA A 48 -32.43 9.93 3.64
CA ALA A 48 -33.79 10.21 4.08
C ALA A 48 -34.12 11.70 4.02
N LYS A 49 -33.23 12.58 4.52
CA LYS A 49 -33.41 14.04 4.43
C LYS A 49 -33.46 14.54 2.99
N PHE A 50 -32.65 13.96 2.10
CA PHE A 50 -32.67 14.31 0.68
C PHE A 50 -33.97 13.87 0.01
N GLU A 51 -34.41 12.64 0.27
CA GLU A 51 -35.66 12.07 -0.25
C GLU A 51 -36.87 12.88 0.22
N GLU A 52 -36.91 13.28 1.49
CA GLU A 52 -37.99 14.10 2.07
C GLU A 52 -38.03 15.52 1.48
N SER A 53 -36.87 16.15 1.29
CA SER A 53 -36.80 17.54 0.80
C SER A 53 -37.01 17.69 -0.71
N THR A 54 -36.64 16.69 -1.51
CA THR A 54 -36.70 16.78 -2.98
C THR A 54 -37.77 15.90 -3.61
N GLY A 55 -38.26 14.87 -2.91
CA GLY A 55 -39.09 13.81 -3.47
C GLY A 55 -38.36 12.90 -4.47
N ALA A 56 -37.07 13.13 -4.74
CA ALA A 56 -36.26 12.30 -5.61
C ALA A 56 -35.68 11.11 -4.85
N LYS A 57 -35.48 9.98 -5.55
CA LYS A 57 -34.87 8.80 -4.94
C LYS A 57 -33.39 9.03 -4.60
N ARG A 58 -32.88 8.45 -3.51
CA ARG A 58 -31.49 8.60 -3.04
C ARG A 58 -30.41 8.25 -4.07
N GLU A 59 -30.70 7.40 -5.06
CA GLU A 59 -29.75 7.08 -6.13
C GLU A 59 -29.35 8.33 -6.92
N HIS A 60 -30.27 9.28 -7.11
CA HIS A 60 -29.96 10.53 -7.82
C HIS A 60 -28.91 11.36 -7.07
N LEU A 61 -29.02 11.47 -5.74
CA LEU A 61 -28.02 12.13 -4.92
C LEU A 61 -26.67 11.41 -5.03
N ALA A 62 -26.69 10.08 -4.94
CA ALA A 62 -25.48 9.28 -5.03
C ALA A 62 -24.79 9.43 -6.40
N TYR A 63 -25.54 9.37 -7.51
CA TYR A 63 -25.02 9.59 -8.86
C TYR A 63 -24.53 11.02 -9.05
N ALA A 64 -25.21 12.02 -8.48
CA ALA A 64 -24.76 13.41 -8.53
C ALA A 64 -23.40 13.57 -7.83
N VAL A 65 -23.23 13.01 -6.63
CA VAL A 65 -21.96 13.04 -5.89
C VAL A 65 -20.85 12.33 -6.67
N VAL A 66 -21.12 11.13 -7.20
CA VAL A 66 -20.16 10.40 -8.04
C VAL A 66 -19.80 11.18 -9.30
N GLY A 67 -20.78 11.81 -9.94
CA GLY A 67 -20.58 12.64 -11.14
C GLY A 67 -19.75 13.89 -10.85
N ILE A 68 -19.97 14.55 -9.72
CA ILE A 68 -19.17 15.72 -9.28
C ILE A 68 -17.72 15.30 -9.01
N ILE A 69 -17.51 14.19 -8.29
CA ILE A 69 -16.17 13.64 -8.03
C ILE A 69 -15.48 13.30 -9.35
N ALA A 70 -16.17 12.60 -10.26
CA ALA A 70 -15.63 12.24 -11.56
C ALA A 70 -15.27 13.46 -12.39
N PHE A 71 -16.15 14.48 -12.43
CA PHE A 71 -15.88 15.73 -13.12
C PHE A 71 -14.67 16.47 -12.54
N TYR A 72 -14.56 16.55 -11.20
CA TYR A 72 -13.39 17.15 -10.55
C TYR A 72 -12.10 16.38 -10.86
N LEU A 73 -12.13 15.04 -10.95
CA LEU A 73 -10.96 14.26 -11.34
C LEU A 73 -10.51 14.50 -12.79
N ILE A 74 -11.38 15.06 -13.64
CA ILE A 74 -11.06 15.39 -15.03
C ILE A 74 -10.40 16.77 -15.13
N ILE A 75 -10.92 17.77 -14.41
CA ILE A 75 -10.52 19.17 -14.60
C ILE A 75 -9.85 19.82 -13.38
N GLY A 76 -9.87 19.16 -12.23
CA GLY A 76 -9.48 19.75 -10.95
C GLY A 76 -7.96 19.86 -10.79
N GLN A 77 -7.50 21.03 -10.35
CA GLN A 77 -6.08 21.31 -10.13
C GLN A 77 -5.44 20.44 -9.04
N CYS A 78 -6.23 19.90 -8.10
CA CYS A 78 -5.78 18.97 -7.06
C CYS A 78 -6.42 17.58 -7.22
N ALA A 79 -6.69 17.15 -8.46
CA ALA A 79 -7.23 15.81 -8.74
C ALA A 79 -6.33 14.69 -8.17
N GLU A 80 -5.02 14.90 -8.16
CA GLU A 80 -4.06 14.00 -7.51
C GLU A 80 -4.34 13.82 -6.01
N LEU A 81 -4.57 14.91 -5.27
CA LEU A 81 -4.86 14.83 -3.84
C LEU A 81 -6.14 14.03 -3.58
N LEU A 82 -7.18 14.25 -4.38
CA LEU A 82 -8.41 13.48 -4.27
C LEU A 82 -8.20 12.00 -4.61
N CYS A 83 -7.41 11.71 -5.65
CA CYS A 83 -7.02 10.35 -6.01
C CYS A 83 -6.25 9.67 -4.87
N ASN A 84 -5.28 10.37 -4.27
CA ASN A 84 -4.50 9.89 -3.14
C ASN A 84 -5.38 9.69 -1.91
N LEU A 85 -6.33 10.60 -1.63
CA LEU A 85 -7.27 10.44 -0.54
C LEU A 85 -8.10 9.16 -0.69
N ILE A 86 -8.62 8.89 -1.90
CA ILE A 86 -9.39 7.67 -2.18
C ILE A 86 -8.50 6.42 -2.10
N GLY A 87 -7.29 6.48 -2.68
CA GLY A 87 -6.34 5.36 -2.73
C GLY A 87 -5.66 5.03 -1.41
N PHE A 88 -5.52 6.00 -0.50
CA PHE A 88 -4.84 5.80 0.77
C PHE A 88 -5.81 5.71 1.95
N ALA A 89 -6.79 6.61 2.05
CA ALA A 89 -7.57 6.74 3.30
C ALA A 89 -8.49 5.55 3.57
N TYR A 90 -9.25 5.09 2.56
CA TYR A 90 -10.14 3.95 2.74
C TYR A 90 -9.36 2.65 2.98
N PRO A 91 -8.37 2.28 2.14
CA PRO A 91 -7.56 1.10 2.38
C PRO A 91 -6.80 1.14 3.71
N ALA A 92 -6.31 2.30 4.15
CA ALA A 92 -5.66 2.43 5.47
C ALA A 92 -6.65 2.18 6.62
N TYR A 93 -7.84 2.78 6.56
CA TYR A 93 -8.89 2.51 7.55
C TYR A 93 -9.25 1.03 7.61
N ALA A 94 -9.44 0.40 6.45
CA ALA A 94 -9.80 -1.01 6.38
C ALA A 94 -8.65 -1.94 6.81
N SER A 95 -7.39 -1.55 6.56
CA SER A 95 -6.20 -2.23 7.06
C SER A 95 -6.15 -2.22 8.60
N VAL A 96 -6.47 -1.09 9.24
CA VAL A 96 -6.58 -1.00 10.71
C VAL A 96 -7.65 -1.95 11.24
N LYS A 97 -8.80 -2.05 10.55
CA LYS A 97 -9.85 -3.00 10.93
C LYS A 97 -9.37 -4.44 10.80
N ALA A 98 -8.67 -4.80 9.73
CA ALA A 98 -8.10 -6.13 9.53
C ALA A 98 -7.05 -6.47 10.60
N ILE A 99 -6.13 -5.55 10.90
CA ILE A 99 -5.10 -5.74 11.94
C ILE A 99 -5.73 -6.04 13.31
N ARG A 100 -6.90 -5.45 13.62
CA ARG A 100 -7.64 -5.67 14.87
C ARG A 100 -8.38 -7.01 14.93
N THR A 101 -8.52 -7.74 13.82
CA THR A 101 -9.13 -9.08 13.82
C THR A 101 -8.07 -10.17 14.02
N PRO A 102 -8.46 -11.34 14.61
CA PRO A 102 -7.57 -12.50 14.68
C PRO A 102 -7.45 -13.23 13.33
N GLU A 103 -8.28 -12.88 12.34
CA GLU A 103 -8.37 -13.58 11.06
C GLU A 103 -7.27 -13.12 10.11
N LYS A 104 -6.52 -14.08 9.55
CA LYS A 104 -5.43 -13.78 8.60
C LYS A 104 -5.95 -13.33 7.23
N ASP A 105 -7.09 -13.87 6.78
CA ASP A 105 -7.58 -13.66 5.42
C ASP A 105 -7.88 -12.17 5.13
N ASP A 106 -8.35 -11.43 6.14
CA ASP A 106 -8.56 -9.98 6.07
C ASP A 106 -7.23 -9.22 5.88
N ASP A 107 -6.20 -9.58 6.63
CA ASP A 107 -4.86 -8.98 6.51
C ASP A 107 -4.29 -9.23 5.11
N MET A 108 -4.40 -10.47 4.63
CA MET A 108 -3.93 -10.88 3.31
C MET A 108 -4.64 -10.09 2.20
N GLN A 109 -5.93 -9.79 2.32
CA GLN A 109 -6.67 -9.00 1.34
C GLN A 109 -6.08 -7.60 1.18
N TRP A 110 -5.92 -6.86 2.27
CA TRP A 110 -5.40 -5.50 2.23
C TRP A 110 -3.92 -5.46 1.91
N LEU A 111 -3.14 -6.43 2.37
CA LEU A 111 -1.75 -6.56 1.99
C LEU A 111 -1.59 -6.84 0.48
N THR A 112 -2.49 -7.62 -0.11
CA THR A 112 -2.56 -7.83 -1.55
C THR A 112 -2.89 -6.52 -2.29
N TYR A 113 -3.84 -5.74 -1.78
CA TYR A 113 -4.14 -4.40 -2.31
C TYR A 113 -2.89 -3.53 -2.34
N TRP A 114 -2.22 -3.37 -1.20
CA TRP A 114 -1.04 -2.53 -1.08
C TRP A 114 0.13 -3.00 -1.95
N THR A 115 0.32 -4.31 -2.04
CA THR A 115 1.33 -4.89 -2.92
C THR A 115 1.09 -4.50 -4.38
N VAL A 116 -0.14 -4.66 -4.88
CA VAL A 116 -0.48 -4.30 -6.25
C VAL A 116 -0.39 -2.79 -6.43
N PHE A 117 -0.95 -2.01 -5.50
CA PHE A 117 -0.88 -0.54 -5.48
C PHE A 117 0.56 -0.05 -5.65
N ALA A 118 1.50 -0.56 -4.86
CA ALA A 118 2.90 -0.17 -4.86
C ALA A 118 3.58 -0.32 -6.23
N PHE A 119 3.26 -1.38 -6.99
CA PHE A 119 3.80 -1.54 -8.35
C PHE A 119 3.31 -0.44 -9.29
N PHE A 120 2.05 -0.02 -9.17
CA PHE A 120 1.49 1.05 -9.99
C PHE A 120 1.91 2.44 -9.50
N SER A 121 2.13 2.64 -8.20
CA SER A 121 2.59 3.92 -7.64
C SER A 121 3.98 4.34 -8.13
N LEU A 122 4.81 3.40 -8.59
CA LEU A 122 6.07 3.77 -9.25
C LEU A 122 5.85 4.53 -10.57
N LEU A 123 4.71 4.32 -11.24
CA LEU A 123 4.34 5.07 -12.45
C LEU A 123 3.88 6.50 -12.13
N ASP A 124 3.54 6.80 -10.87
CA ASP A 124 3.07 8.13 -10.49
C ASP A 124 4.14 9.21 -10.65
N PHE A 125 5.42 8.83 -10.58
CA PHE A 125 6.50 9.75 -10.92
C PHE A 125 6.37 10.30 -12.36
N PHE A 126 5.78 9.52 -13.26
CA PHE A 126 5.54 9.90 -14.65
C PHE A 126 4.12 10.42 -14.91
N ALA A 127 3.31 10.68 -13.86
CA ALA A 127 1.90 11.04 -14.01
C ALA A 127 1.66 12.24 -14.94
N HIS A 128 2.50 13.28 -14.85
CA HIS A 128 2.42 14.44 -15.76
C HIS A 128 2.64 14.05 -17.21
N ALA A 129 3.71 13.29 -17.50
CA ALA A 129 3.98 12.81 -18.85
C ALA A 129 2.88 11.86 -19.37
N ILE A 130 2.27 11.06 -18.48
CA ILE A 130 1.14 10.20 -18.83
C ILE A 130 -0.10 11.03 -19.17
N MET A 131 -0.38 12.09 -18.41
CA MET A 131 -1.53 12.97 -18.65
C MET A 131 -1.47 13.67 -20.01
N ASP A 132 -0.26 14.02 -20.48
CA ASP A 132 -0.08 14.63 -21.80
C ASP A 132 -0.50 13.71 -22.95
N VAL A 133 -0.49 12.39 -22.73
CA VAL A 133 -0.83 11.37 -23.72
C VAL A 133 -2.22 10.77 -23.48
N VAL A 134 -2.60 10.59 -22.22
CA VAL A 134 -3.82 9.91 -21.79
C VAL A 134 -4.72 10.91 -21.06
N PRO A 135 -5.69 11.54 -21.75
CA PRO A 135 -6.68 12.36 -21.08
C PRO A 135 -7.46 11.49 -20.08
N LEU A 136 -7.93 12.10 -18.98
CA LEU A 136 -8.67 11.43 -17.89
C LEU A 136 -7.84 10.49 -17.01
N TYR A 137 -6.50 10.60 -16.99
CA TYR A 137 -5.61 9.75 -16.18
C TYR A 137 -6.07 9.59 -14.71
N TRP A 138 -6.36 10.69 -14.01
CA TRP A 138 -6.78 10.63 -12.60
C TRP A 138 -8.10 9.91 -12.38
N LEU A 139 -9.07 10.12 -13.28
CA LEU A 139 -10.34 9.39 -13.24
C LEU A 139 -10.12 7.89 -13.49
N ALA A 140 -9.34 7.55 -14.51
CA ALA A 140 -8.99 6.16 -14.81
C ALA A 140 -8.24 5.49 -13.65
N LYS A 141 -7.31 6.20 -13.03
CA LYS A 141 -6.57 5.74 -11.86
C LYS A 141 -7.50 5.52 -10.67
N VAL A 142 -8.41 6.44 -10.36
CA VAL A 142 -9.39 6.25 -9.28
C VAL A 142 -10.28 5.04 -9.55
N ILE A 143 -10.79 4.87 -10.77
CA ILE A 143 -11.59 3.69 -11.15
C ILE A 143 -10.78 2.41 -10.93
N PHE A 144 -9.51 2.41 -11.34
CA PHE A 144 -8.60 1.28 -11.12
C PHE A 144 -8.37 1.00 -9.63
N LEU A 145 -8.10 2.03 -8.82
CA LEU A 145 -7.90 1.90 -7.38
C LEU A 145 -9.15 1.39 -6.66
N LEU A 146 -10.34 1.86 -7.05
CA LEU A 146 -11.61 1.33 -6.55
C LEU A 146 -11.80 -0.13 -6.97
N TYR A 147 -11.45 -0.49 -8.20
CA TYR A 147 -11.44 -1.89 -8.63
C TYR A 147 -10.52 -2.75 -7.77
N LEU A 148 -9.37 -2.24 -7.30
CA LEU A 148 -8.49 -2.98 -6.40
C LEU A 148 -9.04 -3.07 -4.97
N ALA A 149 -9.55 -1.96 -4.43
CA ALA A 149 -9.91 -1.83 -3.02
C ALA A 149 -11.26 -2.45 -2.66
N LEU A 150 -12.22 -2.45 -3.59
CA LEU A 150 -13.58 -2.90 -3.30
C LEU A 150 -13.62 -4.43 -3.10
N PRO A 151 -14.16 -4.93 -1.98
CA PRO A 151 -14.28 -6.38 -1.75
C PRO A 151 -15.17 -7.07 -2.78
N GLN A 152 -16.11 -6.34 -3.39
CA GLN A 152 -17.05 -6.88 -4.39
C GLN A 152 -16.37 -7.35 -5.69
N THR A 153 -15.22 -6.76 -6.03
CA THR A 153 -14.52 -7.03 -7.31
C THR A 153 -13.42 -8.09 -7.16
N PHE A 154 -12.83 -8.21 -5.96
CA PHE A 154 -11.58 -8.92 -5.69
C PHE A 154 -10.45 -8.55 -6.68
N GLY A 155 -10.42 -7.29 -7.13
CA GLY A 155 -9.54 -6.86 -8.21
C GLY A 155 -8.06 -7.01 -7.88
N ALA A 156 -7.65 -6.64 -6.66
CA ALA A 156 -6.28 -6.82 -6.19
C ALA A 156 -5.85 -8.29 -6.23
N THR A 157 -6.66 -9.21 -5.70
CA THR A 157 -6.38 -10.65 -5.71
C THR A 157 -6.27 -11.21 -7.13
N LYS A 158 -7.16 -10.78 -8.04
CA LYS A 158 -7.09 -11.18 -9.45
C LYS A 158 -5.74 -10.74 -10.05
N ILE A 159 -5.37 -9.46 -9.94
CA ILE A 159 -4.11 -8.96 -10.50
C ILE A 159 -2.91 -9.65 -9.87
N TYR A 160 -2.90 -9.79 -8.55
CA TYR A 160 -1.81 -10.46 -7.83
C TYR A 160 -1.56 -11.86 -8.38
N ILE A 161 -2.60 -12.69 -8.50
CA ILE A 161 -2.46 -14.08 -8.95
C ILE A 161 -2.10 -14.20 -10.43
N TYR A 162 -2.50 -13.24 -11.27
CA TYR A 162 -2.24 -13.32 -12.70
C TYR A 162 -0.91 -12.68 -13.13
N TYR A 163 -0.45 -11.66 -12.41
CA TYR A 163 0.67 -10.80 -12.84
C TYR A 163 1.80 -10.68 -11.82
N VAL A 164 1.51 -10.59 -10.51
CA VAL A 164 2.54 -10.41 -9.47
C VAL A 164 3.16 -11.74 -9.07
N ASP A 165 2.31 -12.73 -8.77
CA ASP A 165 2.71 -14.09 -8.43
C ASP A 165 2.00 -15.13 -9.33
N PRO A 166 2.26 -15.12 -10.65
CA PRO A 166 1.63 -16.03 -11.62
C PRO A 166 2.00 -17.49 -11.38
N ALA A 167 3.08 -17.73 -10.64
CA ALA A 167 3.59 -19.03 -10.31
C ALA A 167 3.27 -19.33 -8.85
N LYS A 168 2.10 -19.94 -8.59
CA LYS A 168 2.06 -20.92 -7.50
C LYS A 168 3.13 -21.97 -7.83
N GLN A 169 4.37 -21.78 -7.40
CA GLN A 169 5.37 -22.83 -7.35
C GLN A 169 4.76 -23.88 -6.44
N GLY A 170 4.18 -24.91 -7.06
CA GLY A 170 3.41 -25.92 -6.34
C GLY A 170 4.32 -26.57 -5.33
N ALA A 171 4.04 -26.40 -4.04
CA ALA A 171 4.70 -27.08 -2.92
C ALA A 171 6.25 -27.04 -2.85
N ALA A 172 6.94 -26.43 -3.82
CA ALA A 172 8.38 -26.40 -3.94
C ALA A 172 8.87 -25.08 -3.38
N GLY A 173 9.21 -25.10 -2.10
CA GLY A 173 9.85 -24.00 -1.41
C GLY A 173 8.90 -23.10 -0.63
N ARG A 174 8.07 -23.68 0.25
CA ARG A 174 7.74 -23.03 1.54
C ARG A 174 9.05 -22.86 2.30
N ARG A 175 9.86 -21.88 1.88
CA ARG A 175 10.92 -21.36 2.70
C ARG A 175 10.22 -20.46 3.69
N GLU A 176 10.33 -20.80 4.97
CA GLU A 176 10.19 -19.78 6.00
C GLU A 176 10.96 -18.55 5.50
N LEU A 177 10.36 -17.36 5.57
CA LEU A 177 11.20 -16.17 5.73
C LEU A 177 12.22 -16.58 6.79
N PRO A 178 13.54 -16.44 6.59
CA PRO A 178 14.41 -16.41 7.75
C PRO A 178 13.74 -15.35 8.62
N ARG A 179 13.11 -15.77 9.74
CA ARG A 179 12.67 -14.85 10.80
C ARG A 179 13.81 -13.88 10.86
N ALA A 180 13.56 -12.60 10.55
CA ALA A 180 14.61 -11.60 10.36
C ALA A 180 15.69 -11.95 11.37
N ALA A 181 16.81 -12.52 10.88
CA ALA A 181 17.65 -13.34 11.73
C ALA A 181 18.35 -12.37 12.67
N SER A 182 17.73 -12.18 13.82
CA SER A 182 18.28 -11.89 15.11
C SER A 182 17.18 -11.29 15.97
N ASN A 183 17.17 -11.67 17.24
CA ASN A 183 16.47 -10.95 18.31
C ASN A 183 17.09 -9.54 18.53
N THR A 184 17.72 -8.94 17.52
CA THR A 184 18.47 -7.70 17.63
C THR A 184 17.60 -6.58 17.08
N THR A 185 17.06 -5.79 18.01
CA THR A 185 16.36 -4.56 17.73
C THR A 185 17.37 -3.44 17.47
N ILE A 186 17.14 -2.60 16.45
CA ILE A 186 17.82 -1.31 16.32
C ILE A 186 17.06 -0.33 17.22
N ASN A 187 17.64 -0.01 18.37
CA ASN A 187 17.09 0.98 19.29
C ASN A 187 17.89 2.29 19.24
N THR A 188 19.19 2.21 18.94
CA THR A 188 20.08 3.37 18.88
C THR A 188 20.97 3.35 17.63
N PHE A 189 21.57 4.48 17.30
CA PHE A 189 22.47 4.60 16.14
C PHE A 189 23.70 3.69 16.24
N SER A 190 24.15 3.34 17.46
CA SER A 190 25.26 2.41 17.66
C SER A 190 24.96 0.99 17.17
N ASP A 191 23.68 0.61 17.10
CA ASP A 191 23.25 -0.72 16.65
C ASP A 191 23.35 -0.87 15.12
N VAL A 192 23.38 0.24 14.39
CA VAL A 192 23.34 0.25 12.91
C VAL A 192 24.59 -0.39 12.32
N HIS A 193 25.78 -0.04 12.82
CA HIS A 193 27.02 -0.56 12.26
C HIS A 193 27.19 -2.08 12.43
N PRO A 194 27.00 -2.67 13.63
CA PRO A 194 27.02 -4.12 13.79
C PRO A 194 26.00 -4.85 12.93
N GLN A 195 24.79 -4.31 12.77
CA GLN A 195 23.75 -4.92 11.93
C GLN A 195 24.07 -4.83 10.45
N LEU A 196 24.64 -3.70 10.00
CA LEU A 196 25.16 -3.58 8.64
C LEU A 196 26.25 -4.63 8.37
N LEU A 197 27.19 -4.82 9.28
CA LEU A 197 28.20 -5.87 9.16
C LEU A 197 27.57 -7.26 9.11
N ALA A 198 26.63 -7.57 10.00
CA ALA A 198 25.93 -8.85 9.99
C ALA A 198 25.24 -9.12 8.63
N PHE A 199 24.65 -8.09 8.01
CA PHE A 199 24.04 -8.18 6.69
C PHE A 199 25.09 -8.37 5.56
N LEU A 200 26.15 -7.57 5.55
CA LEU A 200 27.18 -7.59 4.49
C LEU A 200 27.99 -8.90 4.47
N TYR A 201 28.14 -9.53 5.64
CA TYR A 201 28.90 -10.77 5.81
C TYR A 201 28.00 -12.01 5.94
N ASP A 202 26.68 -11.89 5.71
CA ASP A 202 25.77 -13.02 5.70
C ASP A 202 26.07 -13.97 4.51
N LYS A 203 26.63 -15.13 4.83
CA LYS A 203 26.98 -16.16 3.84
C LYS A 203 25.76 -16.78 3.16
N GLN A 204 24.57 -16.67 3.74
CA GLN A 204 23.33 -17.19 3.14
C GLN A 204 22.89 -16.35 1.93
N ASN A 205 23.27 -15.06 1.89
CA ASN A 205 22.93 -14.17 0.78
C ASN A 205 23.95 -14.28 -0.36
N THR A 206 23.86 -15.34 -1.15
CA THR A 206 24.79 -15.60 -2.27
C THR A 206 24.79 -14.49 -3.33
N MET A 207 23.66 -13.80 -3.51
CA MET A 207 23.51 -12.69 -4.47
C MET A 207 24.38 -11.48 -4.08
N LEU A 208 24.49 -11.20 -2.77
CA LEU A 208 25.29 -10.11 -2.24
C LEU A 208 26.75 -10.53 -2.00
N ASN A 209 26.96 -11.74 -1.48
CA ASN A 209 28.28 -12.18 -1.04
C ASN A 209 29.27 -12.34 -2.21
N SER A 210 28.84 -12.90 -3.35
CA SER A 210 29.70 -13.06 -4.53
C SER A 210 30.29 -11.73 -5.06
N PRO A 211 29.49 -10.69 -5.37
CA PRO A 211 30.04 -9.43 -5.85
C PRO A 211 30.88 -8.71 -4.78
N LEU A 212 30.52 -8.79 -3.50
CA LEU A 212 31.29 -8.17 -2.42
C LEU A 212 32.66 -8.83 -2.23
N THR A 213 32.75 -10.16 -2.28
CA THR A 213 34.04 -10.87 -2.21
C THR A 213 34.94 -10.51 -3.39
N LYS A 214 34.40 -10.42 -4.61
CA LYS A 214 35.17 -9.97 -5.78
C LYS A 214 35.70 -8.55 -5.61
N PHE A 215 34.89 -7.65 -5.04
CA PHE A 215 35.34 -6.29 -4.74
C PHE A 215 36.51 -6.29 -3.74
N GLU A 216 36.42 -7.09 -2.68
CA GLU A 216 37.49 -7.22 -1.68
C GLU A 216 38.78 -7.77 -2.29
N GLU A 217 38.69 -8.80 -3.13
CA GLU A 217 39.84 -9.39 -3.82
C GLU A 217 40.53 -8.42 -4.79
N VAL A 218 39.75 -7.61 -5.52
CA VAL A 218 40.29 -6.68 -6.52
C VAL A 218 40.88 -5.42 -5.89
N THR A 219 40.21 -4.86 -4.88
CA THR A 219 40.58 -3.55 -4.32
C THR A 219 41.41 -3.65 -3.05
N GLY A 220 41.39 -4.79 -2.35
CA GLY A 220 41.95 -4.94 -1.01
C GLY A 220 41.19 -4.16 0.08
N ALA A 221 40.12 -3.44 -0.27
CA ALA A 221 39.28 -2.71 0.67
C ALA A 221 38.23 -3.62 1.29
N LYS A 222 37.80 -3.33 2.52
CA LYS A 222 36.76 -4.11 3.19
C LYS A 222 35.38 -3.78 2.61
N ARG A 223 34.48 -4.77 2.48
CA ARG A 223 33.13 -4.56 1.91
C ARG A 223 32.29 -3.50 2.62
N GLU A 224 32.48 -3.26 3.92
CA GLU A 224 31.78 -2.18 4.63
C GLU A 224 32.18 -0.78 4.16
N GLN A 225 33.42 -0.60 3.69
CA GLN A 225 33.87 0.68 3.13
C GLN A 225 33.13 0.98 1.83
N LEU A 226 32.91 -0.04 0.98
CA LEU A 226 32.06 0.09 -0.21
C LEU A 226 30.64 0.48 0.17
N ALA A 227 30.06 -0.16 1.19
CA ALA A 227 28.72 0.17 1.66
C ALA A 227 28.62 1.64 2.12
N TYR A 228 29.60 2.15 2.86
CA TYR A 228 29.63 3.56 3.26
C TYR A 228 29.74 4.51 2.08
N VAL A 229 30.58 4.17 1.10
CA VAL A 229 30.72 4.97 -0.12
C VAL A 229 29.40 5.00 -0.89
N VAL A 230 28.73 3.86 -1.06
CA VAL A 230 27.43 3.77 -1.72
C VAL A 230 26.36 4.57 -0.96
N VAL A 231 26.29 4.43 0.35
CA VAL A 231 25.35 5.19 1.20
C VAL A 231 25.66 6.69 1.16
N GLY A 232 26.93 7.07 1.16
CA GLY A 232 27.37 8.47 1.04
C GLY A 232 26.98 9.09 -0.31
N PHE A 233 27.23 8.40 -1.42
CA PHE A 233 26.80 8.84 -2.75
C PHE A 233 25.28 8.90 -2.88
N LEU A 234 24.57 7.90 -2.34
CA LEU A 234 23.10 7.90 -2.33
C LEU A 234 22.56 9.08 -1.51
N SER A 235 23.16 9.35 -0.35
CA SER A 235 22.75 10.46 0.51
C SER A 235 23.00 11.80 -0.18
N LEU A 236 24.17 11.97 -0.82
CA LEU A 236 24.46 13.16 -1.62
C LEU A 236 23.46 13.32 -2.77
N TYR A 237 23.17 12.24 -3.50
CA TYR A 237 22.19 12.25 -4.58
C TYR A 237 20.78 12.62 -4.09
N LEU A 238 20.35 12.16 -2.91
CA LEU A 238 19.07 12.56 -2.33
C LEU A 238 19.02 14.05 -1.95
N ILE A 239 20.17 14.69 -1.76
CA ILE A 239 20.25 16.13 -1.44
C ILE A 239 20.19 16.98 -2.71
N ILE A 240 20.90 16.59 -3.77
CA ILE A 240 21.09 17.45 -4.96
C ILE A 240 20.47 16.90 -6.26
N GLY A 241 20.00 15.64 -6.26
CA GLY A 241 19.59 14.93 -7.47
C GLY A 241 18.17 15.26 -7.91
N GLU A 242 17.99 15.55 -9.19
CA GLU A 242 16.69 15.90 -9.80
C GLU A 242 15.66 14.76 -9.70
N CYS A 243 16.09 13.51 -9.66
CA CYS A 243 15.20 12.34 -9.51
C CYS A 243 15.22 11.75 -8.08
N ALA A 244 15.55 12.54 -7.06
CA ALA A 244 15.52 12.09 -5.66
C ALA A 244 14.15 11.51 -5.25
N GLN A 245 13.06 12.09 -5.76
CA GLN A 245 11.70 11.56 -5.57
C GLN A 245 11.54 10.12 -6.08
N LEU A 246 12.07 9.81 -7.27
CA LEU A 246 11.99 8.46 -7.83
C LEU A 246 12.76 7.46 -6.95
N VAL A 247 13.95 7.84 -6.46
CA VAL A 247 14.72 7.01 -5.54
C VAL A 247 13.95 6.77 -4.24
N CYS A 248 13.31 7.81 -3.69
CA CYS A 248 12.46 7.66 -2.50
C CYS A 248 11.29 6.72 -2.74
N ASN A 249 10.62 6.85 -3.89
CA ASN A 249 9.52 5.98 -4.28
C ASN A 249 9.98 4.53 -4.44
N LEU A 250 11.17 4.29 -5.04
CA LEU A 250 11.73 2.95 -5.13
C LEU A 250 11.98 2.34 -3.74
N ILE A 251 12.52 3.12 -2.79
CA ILE A 251 12.77 2.64 -1.42
C ILE A 251 11.45 2.38 -0.68
N GLY A 252 10.49 3.32 -0.77
CA GLY A 252 9.21 3.25 -0.07
C GLY A 252 8.21 2.26 -0.66
N PHE A 253 8.29 1.95 -1.95
CA PHE A 253 7.35 1.05 -2.60
C PHE A 253 7.95 -0.31 -2.96
N ALA A 254 9.15 -0.35 -3.56
CA ALA A 254 9.65 -1.59 -4.15
C ALA A 254 10.06 -2.63 -3.11
N TYR A 255 10.81 -2.23 -2.08
CA TYR A 255 11.23 -3.17 -1.02
C TYR A 255 10.03 -3.69 -0.20
N PRO A 256 9.14 -2.83 0.34
CA PRO A 256 7.96 -3.29 1.05
C PRO A 256 7.02 -4.14 0.20
N ALA A 257 6.86 -3.84 -1.10
CA ALA A 257 6.05 -4.68 -2.00
C ALA A 257 6.66 -6.08 -2.17
N TYR A 258 7.98 -6.16 -2.40
CA TYR A 258 8.68 -7.45 -2.45
C TYR A 258 8.51 -8.26 -1.16
N ALA A 259 8.67 -7.60 -0.01
CA ALA A 259 8.55 -8.26 1.28
C ALA A 259 7.09 -8.68 1.59
N SER A 260 6.11 -7.87 1.16
CA SER A 260 4.68 -8.21 1.22
C SER A 260 4.35 -9.45 0.39
N VAL A 261 4.90 -9.59 -0.81
CA VAL A 261 4.76 -10.83 -1.62
C VAL A 261 5.31 -12.04 -0.86
N LYS A 262 6.42 -11.86 -0.15
CA LYS A 262 7.03 -12.95 0.64
C LYS A 262 6.17 -13.31 1.86
N ALA A 263 5.63 -12.32 2.56
CA ALA A 263 4.72 -12.49 3.70
C ALA A 263 3.43 -13.22 3.30
N ILE A 264 2.78 -12.80 2.21
CA ILE A 264 1.56 -13.44 1.68
C ILE A 264 1.75 -14.95 1.40
N ARG A 265 2.98 -15.40 1.16
CA ARG A 265 3.32 -16.82 0.91
C ARG A 265 3.59 -17.63 2.18
N THR A 266 3.70 -17.01 3.35
CA THR A 266 3.90 -17.73 4.62
C THR A 266 2.56 -18.20 5.20
N VAL A 267 2.62 -19.07 6.21
CA VAL A 267 1.41 -19.56 6.91
C VAL A 267 1.05 -18.62 8.05
N GLU A 268 2.03 -18.03 8.72
CA GLU A 268 1.87 -17.16 9.89
C GLU A 268 1.17 -15.84 9.51
N LYS A 269 0.35 -15.29 10.42
CA LYS A 269 -0.33 -13.99 10.25
C LYS A 269 0.62 -12.84 10.56
N ASP A 270 1.56 -13.03 11.49
CA ASP A 270 2.43 -11.97 12.01
C ASP A 270 3.25 -11.29 10.90
N ASP A 271 3.74 -12.07 9.94
CA ASP A 271 4.43 -11.54 8.76
C ASP A 271 3.52 -10.60 7.94
N ASP A 272 2.26 -10.99 7.73
CA ASP A 272 1.28 -10.18 6.98
C ASP A 272 0.92 -8.92 7.77
N THR A 273 0.64 -9.06 9.07
CA THR A 273 0.33 -7.94 9.95
C THR A 273 1.48 -6.92 9.98
N GLN A 274 2.73 -7.36 9.97
CA GLN A 274 3.88 -6.44 9.96
C GLN A 274 3.88 -5.54 8.72
N TRP A 275 3.77 -6.11 7.52
CA TRP A 275 3.78 -5.32 6.28
C TRP A 275 2.49 -4.54 6.10
N LEU A 276 1.36 -5.06 6.55
CA LEU A 276 0.11 -4.33 6.55
C LEU A 276 0.17 -3.10 7.48
N THR A 277 0.84 -3.24 8.63
CA THR A 277 1.11 -2.13 9.55
C THR A 277 2.00 -1.08 8.89
N TYR A 278 3.06 -1.50 8.18
CA TYR A 278 3.88 -0.60 7.37
C TYR A 278 3.03 0.20 6.39
N TRP A 279 2.23 -0.47 5.56
CA TRP A 279 1.42 0.19 4.54
C TRP A 279 0.36 1.12 5.13
N THR A 280 -0.21 0.74 6.27
CA THR A 280 -1.16 1.58 6.99
C THR A 280 -0.50 2.89 7.43
N VAL A 281 0.65 2.84 8.11
CA VAL A 281 1.38 4.04 8.55
C VAL A 281 1.88 4.85 7.35
N PHE A 282 2.41 4.16 6.33
CA PHE A 282 2.82 4.78 5.08
C PHE A 282 1.69 5.56 4.44
N ALA A 283 0.47 5.02 4.39
CA ALA A 283 -0.69 5.68 3.81
C ALA A 283 -1.05 7.01 4.52
N PHE A 284 -1.00 7.05 5.84
CA PHE A 284 -1.18 8.30 6.59
C PHE A 284 -0.07 9.30 6.30
N PHE A 285 1.19 8.83 6.24
CA PHE A 285 2.32 9.67 5.86
C PHE A 285 2.17 10.20 4.42
N SER A 286 1.75 9.38 3.46
CA SER A 286 1.58 9.77 2.05
C SER A 286 0.57 10.90 1.85
N LEU A 287 -0.47 10.99 2.69
CA LEU A 287 -1.40 12.11 2.66
C LEU A 287 -0.76 13.44 3.08
N LEU A 288 0.21 13.40 3.99
CA LEU A 288 1.01 14.57 4.38
C LEU A 288 2.09 14.87 3.33
N ASP A 289 2.71 13.82 2.79
CA ASP A 289 3.76 13.87 1.78
C ASP A 289 3.30 14.49 0.45
N PHE A 290 2.00 14.54 0.17
CA PHE A 290 1.45 15.30 -0.95
C PHE A 290 1.93 16.77 -0.94
N PHE A 291 2.16 17.34 0.25
CA PHE A 291 2.67 18.70 0.41
C PHE A 291 4.20 18.79 0.44
N ALA A 292 4.92 17.75 0.00
CA ALA A 292 6.38 17.66 0.04
C ALA A 292 7.09 18.88 -0.54
N HIS A 293 6.60 19.44 -1.65
CA HIS A 293 7.19 20.66 -2.24
C HIS A 293 7.15 21.85 -1.28
N VAL A 294 6.02 22.05 -0.59
CA VAL A 294 5.88 23.11 0.42
C VAL A 294 6.76 22.82 1.65
N ILE A 295 6.89 21.54 2.02
CA ILE A 295 7.75 21.12 3.13
C ILE A 295 9.22 21.38 2.80
N MET A 296 9.64 21.13 1.56
CA MET A 296 11.01 21.35 1.09
C MET A 296 11.45 22.81 1.17
N ASP A 297 10.54 23.75 0.96
CA ASP A 297 10.83 25.18 1.06
C ASP A 297 11.22 25.59 2.50
N VAL A 298 10.79 24.81 3.50
CA VAL A 298 11.03 25.08 4.92
C VAL A 298 12.10 24.16 5.51
N VAL A 299 12.15 22.90 5.06
CA VAL A 299 12.98 21.84 5.62
C VAL A 299 14.07 21.44 4.61
N PRO A 300 15.31 21.92 4.76
CA PRO A 300 16.41 21.45 3.94
C PRO A 300 16.64 19.94 4.17
N LEU A 301 17.15 19.24 3.15
CA LEU A 301 17.43 17.79 3.20
C LEU A 301 16.18 16.89 3.36
N TYR A 302 14.99 17.40 3.05
CA TYR A 302 13.73 16.66 3.18
C TYR A 302 13.75 15.26 2.56
N TRP A 303 14.25 15.11 1.33
CA TRP A 303 14.33 13.80 0.67
C TRP A 303 15.20 12.79 1.42
N LEU A 304 16.33 13.22 1.97
CA LEU A 304 17.19 12.38 2.80
C LEU A 304 16.46 11.99 4.10
N ALA A 305 15.83 12.95 4.77
CA ALA A 305 15.05 12.70 5.98
C ALA A 305 13.89 11.72 5.71
N LYS A 306 13.20 11.88 4.57
CA LYS A 306 12.14 10.99 4.10
C LYS A 306 12.64 9.58 3.88
N VAL A 307 13.79 9.39 3.21
CA VAL A 307 14.37 8.05 3.05
C VAL A 307 14.73 7.42 4.39
N ILE A 308 15.35 8.17 5.30
CA ILE A 308 15.66 7.67 6.65
C ILE A 308 14.37 7.25 7.36
N PHE A 309 13.31 8.05 7.28
CA PHE A 309 12.01 7.73 7.85
C PHE A 309 11.40 6.47 7.22
N LEU A 310 11.40 6.34 5.89
CA LEU A 310 10.86 5.17 5.19
C LEU A 310 11.66 3.89 5.49
N LEU A 311 12.99 4.00 5.66
CA LEU A 311 13.83 2.90 6.12
C LEU A 311 13.50 2.53 7.57
N TYR A 312 13.31 3.53 8.44
CA TYR A 312 12.85 3.31 9.82
C TYR A 312 11.50 2.59 9.86
N LEU A 313 10.57 2.85 8.94
CA LEU A 313 9.30 2.12 8.88
C LEU A 313 9.45 0.70 8.32
N SER A 314 10.25 0.52 7.27
CA SER A 314 10.31 -0.72 6.48
C SER A 314 11.24 -1.79 7.06
N LEU A 315 12.27 -1.41 7.82
CA LEU A 315 13.19 -2.35 8.44
C LEU A 315 12.52 -3.07 9.63
N PRO A 316 12.40 -4.41 9.61
CA PRO A 316 11.80 -5.16 10.71
C PRO A 316 12.48 -4.92 12.07
N GLN A 317 13.78 -4.62 12.07
CA GLN A 317 14.60 -4.50 13.27
C GLN A 317 14.29 -3.23 14.09
N THR A 318 13.72 -2.19 13.48
CA THR A 318 13.42 -0.91 14.16
C THR A 318 12.06 -0.93 14.86
N PHE A 319 11.16 -1.82 14.43
CA PHE A 319 9.73 -1.81 14.77
C PHE A 319 9.06 -0.44 14.52
N GLY A 320 9.58 0.35 13.57
CA GLY A 320 9.17 1.74 13.41
C GLY A 320 7.70 1.90 13.01
N ALA A 321 7.22 1.09 12.07
CA ALA A 321 5.81 1.06 11.69
C ALA A 321 4.91 0.64 12.86
N ALA A 322 5.27 -0.41 13.59
CA ALA A 322 4.48 -0.90 14.73
C ALA A 322 4.37 0.15 15.84
N LYS A 323 5.48 0.84 16.18
CA LYS A 323 5.48 1.94 17.15
C LYS A 323 4.52 3.05 16.71
N LEU A 324 4.65 3.55 15.48
CA LEU A 324 3.78 4.63 15.00
C LEU A 324 2.30 4.21 14.89
N TYR A 325 2.05 2.95 14.55
CA TYR A 325 0.71 2.41 14.52
C TYR A 325 0.07 2.45 15.91
N VAL A 326 0.72 1.86 16.92
CA VAL A 326 0.19 1.76 18.29
C VAL A 326 0.06 3.14 18.93
N TYR A 327 1.02 4.05 18.73
CA TYR A 327 1.02 5.35 19.40
C TYR A 327 0.15 6.41 18.72
N TYR A 328 -0.03 6.35 17.39
CA TYR A 328 -0.69 7.42 16.64
C TYR A 328 -1.87 6.95 15.81
N VAL A 329 -1.70 5.92 14.97
CA VAL A 329 -2.74 5.50 14.02
C VAL A 329 -3.91 4.85 14.73
N ASP A 330 -3.67 3.84 15.56
CA ASP A 330 -4.72 3.08 16.23
C ASP A 330 -5.57 3.98 17.16
N PRO A 331 -4.98 4.86 18.00
CA PRO A 331 -5.76 5.82 18.79
C PRO A 331 -6.56 6.80 17.93
N ALA A 332 -6.00 7.30 16.82
CA ALA A 332 -6.71 8.21 15.93
C ALA A 332 -7.96 7.57 15.30
N ILE A 333 -7.83 6.32 14.84
CA ILE A 333 -8.96 5.56 14.30
C ILE A 333 -9.98 5.20 15.37
N THR A 334 -9.55 4.83 16.58
CA THR A 334 -10.48 4.58 17.69
C THR A 334 -11.33 5.80 18.01
N LYS A 335 -10.72 6.99 18.11
CA LYS A 335 -11.45 8.25 18.34
C LYS A 335 -12.43 8.57 17.20
N PHE A 336 -12.04 8.28 15.95
CA PHE A 336 -12.91 8.43 14.79
C PHE A 336 -14.12 7.48 14.86
N ASP A 337 -13.89 6.21 15.16
CA ASP A 337 -14.96 5.20 15.34
C ASP A 337 -15.93 5.58 16.47
N GLU A 338 -15.41 6.06 17.61
CA GLU A 338 -16.22 6.55 18.73
C GLU A 338 -17.09 7.76 18.34
N THR A 339 -16.52 8.69 17.57
CA THR A 339 -17.24 9.87 17.08
C THR A 339 -18.37 9.47 16.14
N LEU A 340 -18.12 8.52 15.22
CA LEU A 340 -19.14 7.96 14.34
C LEU A 340 -20.23 7.24 15.13
N ALA A 341 -19.86 6.43 16.13
CA ALA A 341 -20.81 5.71 16.97
C ALA A 341 -21.69 6.68 17.80
N LYS A 342 -21.11 7.75 18.34
CA LYS A 342 -21.86 8.79 19.06
C LYS A 342 -22.87 9.46 18.15
N LYS A 343 -22.44 9.94 16.97
CA LYS A 343 -23.32 10.58 15.99
C LYS A 343 -24.43 9.63 15.52
N SER A 344 -24.10 8.34 15.34
CA SER A 344 -25.09 7.32 14.99
C SER A 344 -26.14 7.13 16.08
N LYS A 345 -25.78 7.20 17.37
CA LYS A 345 -26.74 7.11 18.48
C LYS A 345 -27.63 8.35 18.56
N GLU A 346 -27.07 9.54 18.35
CA GLU A 346 -27.82 10.80 18.32
C GLU A 346 -28.87 10.84 17.20
N LEU A 347 -28.63 10.15 16.08
CA LEU A 347 -29.59 10.04 14.96
C LEU A 347 -30.70 9.00 15.20
N LEU A 348 -30.55 8.11 16.18
CA LEU A 348 -31.55 7.10 16.54
C LEU A 348 -32.48 7.56 17.69
N GLN A 349 -32.08 8.61 18.42
CA GLN A 349 -32.87 9.27 19.47
C GLN A 349 -33.72 10.38 18.85
#